data_AF-A0A7V8Z684-F1
#
_entry.id   AF-A0A7V8Z684-F1
#
_cell.length_a   1.000
_cell.length_b   1.000
_cell.length_c   1.000
_cell.angle_alpha   90.00
_cell.angle_beta   90.00
_cell.angle_gamma   90.00
#
_symmetry.space_group_name_H-M   'P 1'
#
loop_
_entity.id
_entity.type
_entity.pdbx_description
1 polymer ?
#
loop_
_entity_poly.entity_id
_entity_poly.type
_entity_poly.pdbx_seq_one_letter_code
_entity_poly.pdbx_strand_id
1 'polypeptide(L)'
;MDGTTGELTAFSIAARGILIAVVAVVAFIGAGYLLLTTNLGSRLAFLITGAATFGWLTIGSLLFVIYAPRGLRPANLEGLNTFQLRIPSIALTLGSLILFVMFVLALDRYERQPEPE
;
A
#
# COMPACT_ATOMS: atom_id res chain seq x y z
N MET A 1 7.58 25.09 -12.89
CA MET A 1 7.07 26.35 -13.45
C MET A 1 8.11 26.76 -14.47
N ASP A 2 7.72 26.91 -15.73
CA ASP A 2 8.63 27.39 -16.77
C ASP A 2 9.09 28.80 -16.39
N GLY A 3 10.41 29.01 -16.34
CA GLY A 3 11.01 30.29 -15.96
C GLY A 3 10.77 31.41 -16.97
N THR A 4 10.26 31.07 -18.16
CA THR A 4 10.00 32.03 -19.25
C THR A 4 8.52 32.34 -19.45
N THR A 5 7.63 31.34 -19.34
CA THR A 5 6.17 31.51 -19.54
C THR A 5 5.35 31.48 -18.26
N GLY A 6 5.92 31.03 -17.14
CA GLY A 6 5.19 30.82 -15.89
C GLY A 6 4.26 29.60 -15.90
N GLU A 7 4.18 28.85 -17.00
CA GLU A 7 3.28 27.70 -17.12
C GLU A 7 3.75 26.49 -16.31
N LEU A 8 2.81 25.63 -15.97
CA LEU A 8 3.08 24.36 -15.30
C LEU A 8 3.61 23.35 -16.32
N THR A 9 4.91 23.09 -16.27
CA THR A 9 5.53 22.03 -17.07
C THR A 9 4.98 20.66 -16.67
N ALA A 10 4.94 19.71 -17.62
CA ALA A 10 4.48 18.34 -17.37
C ALA A 10 5.19 17.67 -16.18
N PHE A 11 6.50 17.92 -16.03
CA PHE A 11 7.27 17.49 -14.87
C PHE A 11 6.71 18.05 -13.55
N SER A 12 6.40 19.35 -13.49
CA SER A 12 5.86 19.97 -12.28
C SER A 12 4.47 19.45 -11.89
N ILE A 13 3.65 19.07 -12.88
CA ILE A 13 2.35 18.43 -12.65
C ILE A 13 2.56 17.03 -12.08
N ALA A 14 3.40 16.21 -12.72
CA ALA A 14 3.70 14.86 -12.25
C ALA A 14 4.30 14.85 -10.84
N ALA A 15 5.27 15.74 -10.57
CA ALA A 15 5.90 15.86 -9.26
C ALA A 15 4.91 16.22 -8.15
N ARG A 16 4.00 17.16 -8.41
CA ARG A 16 2.92 17.50 -7.46
C ARG A 16 1.98 16.32 -7.22
N GLY A 17 1.59 15.60 -8.28
CA GLY A 17 0.74 14.42 -8.16
C GLY A 17 1.37 13.33 -7.29
N ILE A 18 2.65 13.03 -7.52
CA ILE A 18 3.42 12.07 -6.71
C ILE A 18 3.50 12.54 -5.26
N LEU A 19 3.81 13.83 -5.03
CA LEU A 19 3.91 14.38 -3.68
C LEU A 19 2.59 14.27 -2.92
N ILE A 20 1.47 14.63 -3.56
CA ILE A 20 0.13 14.51 -2.97
C ILE A 20 -0.19 13.05 -2.64
N ALA A 21 0.10 12.12 -3.56
CA ALA A 21 -0.11 10.70 -3.32
C ALA A 21 0.69 10.17 -2.13
N VAL A 22 1.98 10.52 -2.03
CA VAL A 22 2.84 10.13 -0.91
C VAL A 22 2.32 10.72 0.40
N VAL A 23 1.99 12.01 0.43
CA VAL A 23 1.45 12.66 1.63
C VAL A 23 0.12 12.04 2.05
N ALA A 24 -0.76 11.71 1.09
CA ALA A 24 -2.03 11.06 1.38
C ALA A 24 -1.84 9.65 1.98
N VAL A 25 -0.92 8.85 1.44
CA VAL A 25 -0.59 7.52 1.98
C VAL A 25 -0.01 7.62 3.39
N VAL A 26 0.94 8.54 3.60
CA VAL A 26 1.55 8.78 4.92
C VAL A 26 0.50 9.26 5.92
N ALA A 27 -0.37 10.20 5.54
CA ALA A 27 -1.43 10.69 6.40
C ALA A 27 -2.44 9.59 6.74
N PHE A 28 -2.84 8.77 5.76
CA PHE A 28 -3.81 7.69 5.95
C PHE A 28 -3.29 6.61 6.91
N ILE A 29 -2.11 6.03 6.63
CA ILE A 29 -1.52 4.99 7.48
C ILE A 29 -1.07 5.59 8.82
N GLY A 30 -0.47 6.77 8.77
CA GLY A 30 0.04 7.48 9.95
C GLY A 30 -1.06 7.87 10.94
N ALA A 31 -2.22 8.31 10.47
CA ALA A 31 -3.36 8.60 11.35
C ALA A 31 -3.80 7.35 12.11
N GLY A 32 -3.92 6.21 11.43
CA GLY A 32 -4.24 4.93 12.07
C GLY A 32 -3.19 4.52 13.11
N TYR A 33 -1.90 4.65 12.76
CA TYR A 33 -0.81 4.38 13.69
C TYR A 33 -0.89 5.28 14.93
N LEU A 34 -1.01 6.60 14.75
CA LEU A 34 -1.05 7.55 15.86
C LEU A 34 -2.20 7.25 16.82
N LEU A 35 -3.41 6.99 16.30
CA LEU A 35 -4.55 6.60 17.12
C LEU A 35 -4.29 5.31 17.92
N LEU A 36 -3.66 4.32 17.31
CA LEU A 36 -3.32 3.09 18.01
C LEU A 36 -2.21 3.31 19.04
N THR A 37 -1.21 4.15 18.75
CA THR A 37 -0.12 4.43 19.69
C THR A 37 -0.61 5.04 20.99
N THR A 38 -1.61 5.93 20.93
CA THR A 38 -2.15 6.59 22.12
C THR A 38 -3.01 5.67 22.98
N ASN A 39 -3.55 4.58 22.42
CA ASN A 39 -4.43 3.66 23.13
C ASN A 39 -3.73 2.37 23.60
N LEU A 40 -2.76 1.87 22.83
CA LEU A 40 -2.18 0.52 22.99
C LEU A 40 -0.67 0.52 23.22
N GLY A 41 0.00 1.67 23.07
CA GLY A 41 1.46 1.77 23.08
C GLY A 41 2.09 1.51 21.72
N SER A 42 3.31 2.02 21.53
CA SER A 42 3.97 2.11 20.21
C SER A 42 4.29 0.76 19.56
N ARG A 43 4.64 -0.25 20.37
CA ARG A 43 4.97 -1.60 19.88
C ARG A 43 3.75 -2.31 19.31
N LEU A 44 2.67 -2.40 20.09
CA LEU A 44 1.43 -3.06 19.66
C LEU A 44 0.79 -2.30 18.49
N ALA A 45 0.78 -0.97 18.55
CA ALA A 45 0.26 -0.13 17.48
C ALA A 45 0.98 -0.35 16.14
N PHE A 46 2.30 -0.53 16.15
CA PHE A 46 3.05 -0.81 14.93
C PHE A 46 2.65 -2.15 14.31
N LEU A 47 2.55 -3.20 15.13
CA LEU A 47 2.18 -4.54 14.67
C LEU A 47 0.76 -4.56 14.08
N ILE A 48 -0.21 -3.93 14.76
CA ILE A 48 -1.60 -3.86 14.31
C ILE A 48 -1.72 -3.03 13.02
N THR A 49 -1.06 -1.86 12.96
CA THR A 49 -1.12 -1.01 11.76
C THR A 49 -0.51 -1.72 10.55
N GLY A 50 0.62 -2.42 10.75
CA GLY A 50 1.24 -3.23 9.71
C GLY A 50 0.33 -4.36 9.23
N ALA A 51 -0.24 -5.14 10.16
CA ALA A 51 -1.20 -6.20 9.82
C ALA A 51 -2.40 -5.66 9.04
N ALA A 52 -3.00 -4.55 9.48
CA ALA A 52 -4.13 -3.94 8.79
C ALA A 52 -3.75 -3.45 7.38
N THR A 53 -2.61 -2.79 7.23
CA THR A 53 -2.13 -2.25 5.95
C THR A 53 -1.87 -3.38 4.94
N PHE A 54 -1.14 -4.42 5.34
CA PHE A 54 -0.82 -5.52 4.44
C PHE A 54 -2.00 -6.45 4.20
N GLY A 55 -2.90 -6.61 5.17
CA GLY A 55 -4.17 -7.31 4.98
C GLY A 55 -5.05 -6.60 3.94
N TRP A 56 -5.16 -5.27 4.04
CA TRP A 56 -5.88 -4.46 3.07
C TRP A 56 -5.25 -4.55 1.67
N LEU A 57 -3.92 -4.41 1.57
CA LEU A 57 -3.22 -4.54 0.28
C LEU A 57 -3.42 -5.92 -0.34
N THR A 58 -3.39 -6.99 0.46
CA THR A 58 -3.58 -8.37 -0.03
C THR A 58 -4.97 -8.58 -0.61
N ILE A 59 -6.01 -8.14 0.09
CA ILE A 59 -7.38 -8.24 -0.42
C ILE A 59 -7.54 -7.36 -1.66
N GLY A 60 -7.07 -6.11 -1.60
CA GLY A 60 -7.15 -5.16 -2.70
C GLY A 60 -6.47 -5.67 -3.97
N SER A 61 -5.24 -6.17 -3.87
CA SER A 61 -4.49 -6.69 -5.01
C SER A 61 -5.07 -8.00 -5.54
N LEU A 62 -5.58 -8.87 -4.66
CA LEU A 62 -6.25 -10.11 -5.05
C LEU A 62 -7.48 -9.84 -5.90
N LEU A 63 -8.26 -8.80 -5.58
CA LEU A 63 -9.40 -8.37 -6.40
C LEU A 63 -8.94 -8.01 -7.82
N PHE A 64 -7.78 -7.38 -8.00
CA PHE A 64 -7.23 -7.09 -9.32
C PHE A 64 -6.68 -8.34 -10.04
N VAL A 65 -6.29 -9.38 -9.32
CA VAL A 65 -5.93 -10.68 -9.93
C VAL A 65 -7.18 -11.36 -10.51
N ILE A 66 -8.28 -11.35 -9.75
CA ILE A 66 -9.53 -12.03 -10.12
C ILE A 66 -10.32 -11.22 -11.16
N TYR A 67 -10.49 -9.92 -10.91
CA TYR A 67 -11.33 -9.01 -11.68
C TYR A 67 -10.52 -7.99 -12.49
N ALA A 68 -9.33 -8.40 -12.97
CA ALA A 68 -8.40 -7.55 -13.72
C ALA A 68 -9.11 -6.53 -14.62
N PRO A 69 -8.64 -5.26 -14.67
CA PRO A 69 -9.37 -4.15 -15.29
C PRO A 69 -9.91 -4.51 -16.68
N ARG A 70 -11.24 -4.59 -16.80
CA ARG A 70 -11.94 -4.90 -18.05
C ARG A 70 -12.25 -3.65 -18.89
N GLY A 71 -11.60 -2.53 -18.58
CA GLY A 71 -11.78 -1.25 -19.27
C GLY A 71 -11.05 -1.19 -20.62
N LEU A 72 -11.17 -0.05 -21.32
CA LEU A 72 -10.44 0.21 -22.56
C LEU A 72 -8.95 0.01 -22.31
N ARG A 73 -8.40 -1.03 -22.95
CA ARG A 73 -6.98 -1.34 -22.86
C ARG A 73 -6.22 -0.22 -23.57
N PRO A 74 -5.31 0.49 -22.88
CA PRO A 74 -4.57 1.56 -23.54
C PRO A 74 -3.66 0.95 -24.62
N ALA A 75 -3.46 1.67 -25.73
CA ALA A 75 -2.81 1.17 -26.95
C ALA A 75 -1.42 0.57 -26.67
N ASN A 76 -0.72 1.05 -25.65
CA ASN A 76 0.59 0.54 -25.22
C ASN A 76 0.54 -0.87 -24.60
N LEU A 77 -0.63 -1.44 -24.32
CA LEU A 77 -0.80 -2.77 -23.71
C LEU A 77 -1.56 -3.77 -24.61
N GLU A 78 -1.94 -3.37 -25.84
CA GLU A 78 -2.76 -4.19 -26.76
C GLU A 78 -2.16 -5.56 -27.10
N GLY A 79 -0.83 -5.66 -27.21
CA GLY A 79 -0.13 -6.91 -27.51
C GLY A 79 0.14 -7.85 -26.31
N LEU A 80 -0.20 -7.47 -25.08
CA LEU A 80 0.10 -8.29 -23.90
C LEU A 80 -0.97 -9.36 -23.66
N ASN A 81 -0.50 -10.57 -23.34
CA ASN A 81 -1.37 -11.65 -22.87
C ASN A 81 -2.08 -11.22 -21.56
N THR A 82 -3.35 -11.60 -21.39
CA THR A 82 -4.13 -11.40 -20.16
C THR A 82 -3.39 -11.86 -18.91
N PHE A 83 -2.61 -12.94 -18.98
CA PHE A 83 -1.78 -13.37 -17.86
C PHE A 83 -0.68 -12.35 -17.52
N GLN A 84 0.03 -11.84 -18.53
CA GLN A 84 1.12 -10.87 -18.34
C GLN A 84 0.63 -9.57 -17.69
N LEU A 85 -0.58 -9.13 -18.06
CA LEU A 85 -1.21 -7.94 -17.48
C LEU A 85 -1.50 -8.09 -15.97
N ARG A 86 -1.60 -9.32 -15.46
CA ARG A 86 -1.89 -9.60 -14.05
C ARG A 86 -0.64 -9.80 -13.20
N ILE A 87 0.55 -9.92 -13.81
CA ILE A 87 1.82 -10.13 -13.08
C ILE A 87 2.02 -9.09 -11.97
N PRO A 88 1.80 -7.78 -12.19
CA PRO A 88 1.98 -6.79 -11.12
C PRO A 88 1.05 -7.03 -9.92
N SER A 89 -0.21 -7.35 -10.18
CA SER A 89 -1.21 -7.62 -9.13
C SER A 89 -0.90 -8.93 -8.39
N ILE A 90 -0.44 -9.96 -9.10
CA ILE A 90 -0.03 -11.23 -8.49
C ILE A 90 1.19 -10.99 -7.58
N ALA A 91 2.20 -10.29 -8.06
CA ALA A 91 3.40 -9.97 -7.29
C ALA A 91 3.06 -9.17 -6.03
N LEU A 92 2.20 -8.15 -6.17
CA LEU A 92 1.73 -7.36 -5.02
C LEU A 92 0.97 -8.23 -4.02
N THR A 93 0.10 -9.12 -4.49
CA THR A 93 -0.68 -10.04 -3.63
C THR A 93 0.22 -10.98 -2.84
N LEU A 94 1.21 -11.60 -3.49
CA LEU A 94 2.13 -12.50 -2.81
C LEU A 94 3.00 -11.74 -1.81
N GLY A 95 3.56 -10.59 -2.21
CA GLY A 95 4.40 -9.77 -1.34
C GLY A 95 3.64 -9.25 -0.12
N SER A 96 2.44 -8.71 -0.31
CA SER A 96 1.61 -8.23 0.79
C SER A 96 1.09 -9.36 1.67
N LEU A 97 0.78 -10.54 1.10
CA LEU A 97 0.33 -11.69 1.86
C LEU A 97 1.43 -12.19 2.81
N ILE A 98 2.68 -12.27 2.31
CA ILE A 98 3.83 -12.64 3.15
C ILE A 98 3.97 -11.66 4.31
N LEU A 99 3.96 -10.36 4.03
CA LEU A 99 4.08 -9.34 5.08
C LEU A 99 2.90 -9.40 6.05
N PHE A 100 1.68 -9.58 5.56
CA PHE A 100 0.49 -9.74 6.40
C PHE A 100 0.66 -10.91 7.39
N VAL A 101 1.06 -12.09 6.89
CA VAL A 101 1.31 -13.26 7.73
C VAL A 101 2.42 -12.98 8.73
N MET A 102 3.52 -12.35 8.31
CA MET A 102 4.62 -12.00 9.23
C MET A 102 4.16 -11.07 10.36
N PHE A 103 3.34 -10.06 10.06
CA PHE A 103 2.80 -9.15 11.07
C PHE A 103 1.84 -9.85 12.03
N VAL A 104 0.97 -10.74 11.52
CA VAL A 104 0.07 -11.54 12.36
C VAL A 104 0.85 -12.47 13.28
N LEU A 105 1.88 -13.14 12.77
CA LEU A 105 2.74 -14.01 13.59
C LEU A 105 3.54 -13.22 14.63
N ALA A 106 4.00 -12.01 14.28
CA ALA A 106 4.68 -11.13 15.21
C ALA A 106 3.74 -10.64 16.32
N LEU A 107 2.47 -10.37 15.98
CA LEU A 107 1.44 -9.99 16.95
C LEU A 107 1.12 -11.15 17.92
N ASP A 108 0.89 -12.35 17.40
CA ASP A 108 0.67 -13.56 18.21
C ASP A 108 1.86 -13.85 19.14
N ARG A 109 3.10 -13.66 18.65
CA ARG A 109 4.31 -13.77 19.47
C ARG A 109 4.39 -12.68 20.54
N TYR A 110 3.92 -11.47 20.25
CA TYR A 110 3.93 -10.36 21.19
C TYR A 110 2.94 -10.61 22.34
N GLU A 111 1.74 -11.09 22.04
CA GLU A 111 0.71 -11.41 23.03
C GLU A 111 1.08 -12.58 23.95
N ARG A 112 1.88 -13.52 23.47
CA ARG A 112 2.33 -14.69 24.24
C ARG A 112 3.55 -14.42 25.14
N GLN A 113 4.13 -13.23 25.11
CA GLN A 113 5.24 -12.91 26.01
C GLN A 113 4.69 -12.64 27.42
N PRO A 114 5.11 -13.39 28.46
CA PRO A 114 4.78 -13.05 29.83
C PRO A 114 5.42 -11.68 30.17
N GLU A 115 4.67 -10.82 30.86
CA GLU A 115 5.21 -9.54 31.33
C GLU A 115 6.46 -9.82 32.20
N PRO A 116 7.60 -9.17 31.92
CA PRO A 116 8.74 -9.24 32.83
C PRO A 116 8.36 -8.51 34.13
N GLU A 117 8.49 -9.22 35.25
CA GLU A 117 8.30 -8.69 36.62
C GLU A 117 9.15 -7.44 36.92
#